data_AF-A0A1Y1NJV5-F1
#
_entry.id   AF-A0A1Y1NJV5-F1
#
_cell.length_a   1.000
_cell.length_b   1.000
_cell.length_c   1.000
_cell.angle_alpha   90.00
_cell.angle_beta   90.00
_cell.angle_gamma   90.00
#
_symmetry.space_group_name_H-M   'P 1'
#
loop_
_entity.id
_entity.type
_entity.pdbx_description
1 polymer ?
#
loop_
_entity_poly.entity_id
_entity_poly.type
_entity_poly.pdbx_seq_one_letter_code
_entity_poly.pdbx_strand_id
1 'polypeptide(L)'
;MSLNLDPNNATFLKDEQGRPFIVVRDQGKKKRQFGNEAVKSHILAARTVANLVKSSLGPRGLDKILISPDGDITVTNDGATILQQMEISNHIAKLLVELSKSQDDEIGDGTTGVVVLAGALLEQAADLIDKGIHPIRIADGYDQACDIAVAELDRISDTIDFTKTETANLVKVARTSLGSKIVSKAHDQFANIAVDAVLSVADLERKDVDFELIKVDGKVGGSLEDTLLVKGVIVDKDFSHPQMPSEVRDAKIAILTCAFEPPKPKTKHKLEITSVEEFKKLQNYEREKFIEMIQQVKDTGANLAICQWGFDDEANHLLLQNGLPAVRWVGGPEIELIAIATNGRIVPRFEDLKPEKLGSAGVVREMTFGTTREKMLVIEECANTRAVTVFCRGSNKMIIDEAKRSLHDALCVVRNLVRDNR
;
A
#
# COMPACT_ATOMS: atom_id res chain seq x y z
N MET A 1 -18.94 -12.09 41.68
CA MET A 1 -17.71 -11.28 41.66
C MET A 1 -17.74 -10.33 42.84
N SER A 2 -17.09 -10.72 43.93
CA SER A 2 -16.83 -9.82 45.06
C SER A 2 -15.89 -8.72 44.57
N LEU A 3 -16.45 -7.51 44.42
CA LEU A 3 -15.69 -6.30 44.15
C LEU A 3 -14.80 -6.04 45.37
N ASN A 4 -13.52 -6.43 45.30
CA ASN A 4 -12.47 -5.99 46.23
C ASN A 4 -12.29 -4.48 46.04
N LEU A 5 -13.13 -3.71 46.71
CA LEU A 5 -13.10 -2.26 46.74
C LEU A 5 -12.28 -1.84 47.95
N ASP A 6 -11.16 -1.17 47.68
CA ASP A 6 -10.32 -0.58 48.71
C ASP A 6 -11.11 0.54 49.41
N PRO A 7 -11.52 0.38 50.68
CA PRO A 7 -12.48 1.30 51.33
C PRO A 7 -11.92 2.72 51.52
N ASN A 8 -10.61 2.91 51.39
CA ASN A 8 -9.96 4.22 51.47
C ASN A 8 -10.13 5.09 50.20
N ASN A 9 -10.55 4.52 49.07
CA ASN A 9 -10.71 5.24 47.78
C ASN A 9 -12.18 5.45 47.37
N ALA A 10 -13.13 5.11 48.25
CA ALA A 10 -14.56 5.25 48.01
C ALA A 10 -15.12 6.50 48.70
N THR A 11 -15.71 7.41 47.94
CA THR A 11 -16.45 8.57 48.47
C THR A 11 -17.95 8.30 48.35
N PHE A 12 -18.67 8.40 49.46
CA PHE A 12 -20.13 8.28 49.49
C PHE A 12 -20.76 9.64 49.19
N LEU A 13 -21.54 9.73 48.11
CA LEU A 13 -22.25 10.92 47.71
C LEU A 13 -23.75 10.63 47.63
N LYS A 14 -24.57 11.67 47.68
CA LYS A 14 -26.03 11.59 47.50
C LYS A 14 -26.43 12.42 46.30
N ASP A 15 -27.37 11.92 45.49
CA ASP A 15 -27.96 12.72 44.42
C ASP A 15 -28.91 13.79 44.98
N GLU A 16 -29.44 14.64 44.09
CA GLU A 16 -30.40 15.69 44.46
C GLU A 16 -31.71 15.15 45.07
N GLN A 17 -32.01 13.86 44.89
CA GLN A 17 -33.15 13.13 45.48
C GLN A 17 -32.76 12.36 46.76
N GLY A 18 -31.53 12.53 47.27
CA GLY A 18 -31.05 11.92 48.51
C GLY A 18 -30.63 10.46 48.40
N ARG A 19 -30.55 9.88 47.19
CA ARG A 19 -30.15 8.48 47.00
C ARG A 19 -28.63 8.33 47.14
N PRO A 20 -28.12 7.46 48.03
CA PRO A 20 -26.69 7.28 48.20
C PRO A 20 -26.09 6.46 47.05
N PHE A 21 -25.00 6.95 46.46
CA PHE A 21 -24.17 6.22 45.51
C PHE A 21 -22.69 6.34 45.89
N ILE A 22 -21.90 5.32 45.52
CA ILE A 22 -20.49 5.22 45.86
C ILE A 22 -19.67 5.61 44.63
N VAL A 23 -18.89 6.68 44.73
CA VAL A 23 -17.89 7.02 43.72
C VAL A 23 -16.56 6.47 44.19
N VAL A 24 -16.12 5.40 43.54
CA VAL A 24 -14.78 4.84 43.76
C VAL A 24 -13.84 5.57 42.81
N ARG A 25 -12.94 6.39 43.35
CA ARG A 25 -11.89 7.00 42.53
C ARG A 25 -10.83 5.93 42.28
N ASP A 26 -10.55 5.63 41.02
CA ASP A 26 -9.50 4.65 40.61
C ASP A 26 -8.07 5.20 40.85
N GLN A 27 -7.86 5.95 41.94
CA GLN A 27 -6.60 6.59 42.30
C GLN A 27 -5.49 5.57 42.58
N GLY A 28 -5.84 4.38 43.11
CA GLY A 28 -4.88 3.31 43.36
C GLY A 28 -4.19 2.74 42.10
N LYS A 29 -4.80 2.87 40.91
CA LYS A 29 -4.20 2.41 39.65
C LYS A 29 -3.36 3.48 38.94
N LYS A 30 -3.46 4.75 39.34
CA LYS A 30 -2.76 5.86 38.67
C LYS A 30 -1.39 6.09 39.31
N LYS A 31 -0.33 5.65 38.64
CA LYS A 31 1.06 5.94 39.01
C LYS A 31 1.43 7.34 38.53
N ARG A 32 1.99 8.17 39.41
CA ARG A 32 2.50 9.51 39.06
C ARG A 32 4.01 9.54 39.27
N GLN A 33 4.74 9.85 38.22
CA GLN A 33 6.19 10.09 38.25
C GLN A 33 6.43 11.60 38.25
N PHE A 34 7.49 12.06 38.92
CA PHE A 34 7.78 13.49 39.07
C PHE A 34 9.26 13.80 38.83
N GLY A 35 9.53 15.02 38.36
CA GLY A 35 10.86 15.61 38.30
C GLY A 35 11.85 14.87 37.40
N ASN A 36 13.14 14.95 37.76
CA ASN A 36 14.24 14.41 36.97
C ASN A 36 14.20 12.89 36.82
N GLU A 37 13.62 12.17 37.79
CA GLU A 37 13.49 10.71 37.72
C GLU A 37 12.53 10.27 36.60
N ALA A 38 11.42 10.99 36.40
CA ALA A 38 10.51 10.75 35.29
C ALA A 38 11.21 10.98 33.95
N VAL A 39 11.94 12.10 33.82
CA VAL A 39 12.68 12.43 32.60
C VAL A 39 13.76 11.39 32.29
N LYS A 40 14.51 10.92 33.30
CA LYS A 40 15.49 9.84 33.13
C LYS A 40 14.83 8.52 32.70
N SER A 41 13.67 8.18 33.27
CA SER A 41 12.91 7.00 32.86
C SER A 41 12.46 7.07 31.40
N HIS A 42 12.05 8.26 30.96
CA HIS A 42 11.66 8.52 29.57
C HIS A 42 12.86 8.39 28.62
N ILE A 43 13.99 9.00 28.95
CA ILE A 43 15.23 8.90 28.17
C ILE A 43 15.70 7.45 28.08
N LEU A 44 15.65 6.70 29.19
CA LEU A 44 16.04 5.29 29.20
C LEU A 44 15.17 4.45 28.26
N ALA A 45 13.85 4.71 28.23
CA ALA A 45 12.93 4.01 27.33
C ALA A 45 13.25 4.31 25.86
N ALA A 46 13.45 5.60 25.52
CA ALA A 46 13.83 6.01 24.18
C ALA A 46 15.16 5.39 23.74
N ARG A 47 16.17 5.42 24.61
CA ARG A 47 17.49 4.81 24.36
C ARG A 47 17.39 3.31 24.12
N THR A 48 16.54 2.62 24.88
CA THR A 48 16.34 1.16 24.71
C THR A 48 15.80 0.85 23.31
N VAL A 49 14.81 1.63 22.84
CA VAL A 49 14.28 1.49 21.48
C VAL A 49 15.33 1.81 20.43
N ALA A 50 16.04 2.94 20.57
CA ALA A 50 17.09 3.34 19.64
C ALA A 50 18.20 2.27 19.53
N ASN A 51 18.61 1.68 20.65
CA ASN A 51 19.61 0.61 20.66
C ASN A 51 19.13 -0.67 19.97
N LEU A 52 17.83 -0.97 20.00
CA LEU A 52 17.26 -2.10 19.26
C LEU A 52 17.40 -1.86 17.76
N VAL A 53 17.01 -0.68 17.26
CA VAL A 53 17.02 -0.41 15.79
C VAL A 53 18.42 -0.07 15.27
N LYS A 54 19.36 0.35 16.12
CA LYS A 54 20.73 0.74 15.73
C LYS A 54 21.48 -0.32 14.93
N SER A 55 21.24 -1.62 15.18
CA SER A 55 21.88 -2.71 14.44
C SER A 55 21.42 -2.84 12.98
N SER A 56 20.34 -2.16 12.62
CA SER A 56 19.73 -2.17 11.28
C SER A 56 20.12 -0.92 10.47
N LEU A 57 20.92 -0.01 11.03
CA LEU A 57 21.33 1.20 10.32
C LEU A 57 22.49 0.93 9.34
N GLY A 58 22.33 1.36 8.09
CA GLY A 58 23.37 1.39 7.06
C GLY A 58 23.46 0.13 6.19
N PRO A 59 24.39 0.08 5.20
CA PRO A 59 24.46 -1.01 4.22
C PRO A 59 24.90 -2.36 4.81
N ARG A 60 25.44 -2.35 6.03
CA ARG A 60 25.76 -3.55 6.81
C ARG A 60 24.78 -3.78 7.96
N GLY A 61 23.66 -3.05 7.96
CA GLY A 61 22.56 -3.26 8.89
C GLY A 61 21.98 -4.65 8.71
N LEU A 62 21.57 -5.27 9.81
CA LEU A 62 20.96 -6.59 9.81
C LEU A 62 19.44 -6.48 9.96
N ASP A 63 18.74 -7.32 9.22
CA ASP A 63 17.28 -7.43 9.28
C ASP A 63 16.84 -8.02 10.62
N LYS A 64 15.62 -7.68 11.04
CA LYS A 64 15.00 -8.22 12.25
C LYS A 64 13.86 -9.16 11.88
N ILE A 65 13.79 -10.26 12.61
CA ILE A 65 12.67 -11.20 12.56
C ILE A 65 11.65 -10.73 13.59
N LEU A 66 10.43 -10.49 13.12
CA LEU A 66 9.29 -10.07 13.92
C LEU A 66 8.20 -11.12 13.74
N ILE A 67 7.55 -11.47 14.86
CA ILE A 67 6.48 -12.46 14.89
C ILE A 67 5.24 -11.75 15.39
N SER A 68 4.20 -11.69 14.56
CA SER A 68 2.93 -11.11 14.96
C SER A 68 2.24 -11.99 16.01
N PRO A 69 1.28 -11.44 16.79
CA PRO A 69 0.46 -12.25 17.70
C PRO A 69 -0.27 -13.41 17.01
N ASP A 70 -0.57 -13.24 15.71
CA ASP A 70 -1.23 -14.24 14.87
C ASP A 70 -0.25 -15.31 14.33
N GLY A 71 1.06 -15.14 14.56
CA GLY A 71 2.11 -16.06 14.13
C GLY A 71 2.70 -15.77 12.75
N ASP A 72 2.33 -14.65 12.11
CA ASP A 72 2.94 -14.21 10.86
C ASP A 72 4.37 -13.73 11.09
N ILE A 73 5.30 -14.25 10.29
CA ILE A 73 6.71 -13.90 10.36
C ILE A 73 7.01 -12.82 9.33
N THR A 74 7.49 -11.67 9.81
CA THR A 74 8.02 -10.59 8.98
C THR A 74 9.52 -10.50 9.19
N VAL A 75 10.30 -10.42 8.12
CA VAL A 75 11.73 -10.14 8.17
C VAL A 75 11.94 -8.83 7.43
N THR A 76 12.49 -7.83 8.13
CA THR A 76 12.64 -6.49 7.53
C THR A 76 13.79 -5.70 8.13
N ASN A 77 14.35 -4.81 7.33
CA ASN A 77 15.35 -3.83 7.76
C ASN A 77 14.72 -2.47 8.12
N ASP A 78 13.50 -2.21 7.63
CA ASP A 78 12.86 -0.90 7.77
C ASP A 78 12.48 -0.58 9.23
N GLY A 79 13.00 0.55 9.73
CA GLY A 79 12.82 1.00 11.10
C GLY A 79 11.36 1.32 11.42
N ALA A 80 10.58 1.85 10.48
CA ALA A 80 9.18 2.17 10.71
C ALA A 80 8.35 0.89 10.89
N THR A 81 8.53 -0.07 9.98
CA THR A 81 7.88 -1.39 10.06
C THR A 81 8.29 -2.14 11.33
N ILE A 82 9.58 -2.13 11.70
CA ILE A 82 10.07 -2.77 12.94
C ILE A 82 9.31 -2.22 14.15
N LEU A 83 9.24 -0.89 14.27
CA LEU A 83 8.64 -0.23 15.43
C LEU A 83 7.12 -0.38 15.48
N GLN A 84 6.44 -0.43 14.34
CA GLN A 84 4.99 -0.63 14.29
C GLN A 84 4.56 -2.04 14.71
N GLN A 85 5.36 -3.06 14.36
CA GLN A 85 5.06 -4.45 14.73
C GLN A 85 5.45 -4.78 16.18
N MET A 86 6.31 -3.97 16.80
CA MET A 86 6.67 -4.14 18.20
C MET A 86 5.54 -3.69 19.14
N GLU A 87 5.10 -4.59 20.02
CA GLU A 87 4.13 -4.24 21.05
C GLU A 87 4.79 -3.43 22.17
N ILE A 88 4.62 -2.10 22.11
CA ILE A 88 5.27 -1.18 23.04
C ILE A 88 4.26 -0.58 24.03
N SER A 89 4.54 -0.76 25.33
CA SER A 89 3.72 -0.23 26.41
C SER A 89 4.10 1.20 26.83
N ASN A 90 5.36 1.60 26.66
CA ASN A 90 5.85 2.91 27.09
C ASN A 90 5.43 4.04 26.12
N HIS A 91 4.85 5.11 26.65
CA HIS A 91 4.35 6.25 25.87
C HIS A 91 5.43 6.97 25.05
N ILE A 92 6.64 7.11 25.58
CA ILE A 92 7.74 7.78 24.88
C ILE A 92 8.19 6.95 23.68
N ALA A 93 8.19 5.64 23.83
CA ALA A 93 8.53 4.74 22.76
C ALA A 93 7.41 4.70 21.68
N LYS A 94 6.13 4.89 22.05
CA LYS A 94 5.06 5.12 21.06
C LYS A 94 5.27 6.40 20.26
N LEU A 95 5.73 7.48 20.89
CA LEU A 95 6.09 8.71 20.18
C LEU A 95 7.23 8.48 19.17
N LEU A 96 8.22 7.63 19.50
CA LEU A 96 9.26 7.24 18.54
C LEU A 96 8.72 6.41 17.36
N VAL A 97 7.69 5.59 17.59
CA VAL A 97 7.00 4.85 16.52
C VAL A 97 6.31 5.83 15.57
N GLU A 98 5.58 6.80 16.12
CA GLU A 98 4.90 7.84 15.33
C GLU A 98 5.89 8.74 14.58
N LEU A 99 7.04 9.08 15.20
CA LEU A 99 8.12 9.81 14.55
C LEU A 99 8.68 9.05 13.34
N SER A 100 8.98 7.76 13.53
CA SER A 100 9.50 6.90 12.45
C SER A 100 8.47 6.76 11.32
N LYS A 101 7.19 6.59 11.66
CA LYS A 101 6.10 6.52 10.68
C LYS A 101 5.94 7.83 9.91
N SER A 102 6.02 8.98 10.58
CA SER A 102 5.91 10.28 9.90
C SER A 102 7.05 10.50 8.91
N GLN A 103 8.26 10.03 9.23
CA GLN A 103 9.40 10.05 8.32
C GLN A 103 9.19 9.15 7.09
N ASP A 104 8.56 7.99 7.28
CA ASP A 104 8.21 7.05 6.21
C ASP A 104 7.16 7.64 5.26
N ASP A 105 6.09 8.23 5.81
CA ASP A 105 5.00 8.82 5.01
C ASP A 105 5.50 10.04 4.17
N GLU A 106 6.36 10.89 4.74
CA GLU A 106 6.85 12.12 4.08
C GLU A 106 8.03 11.87 3.12
N ILE A 107 9.07 11.15 3.58
CA ILE A 107 10.34 10.99 2.85
C ILE A 107 10.51 9.56 2.32
N GLY A 108 10.01 8.55 3.05
CA GLY A 108 10.12 7.12 2.72
C GLY A 108 11.50 6.49 2.95
N ASP A 109 12.48 7.25 3.42
CA ASP A 109 13.78 6.72 3.84
C ASP A 109 14.25 7.44 5.12
N GLY A 110 15.23 6.86 5.82
CA GLY A 110 15.77 7.41 7.05
C GLY A 110 14.97 7.08 8.32
N THR A 111 14.00 6.17 8.23
CA THR A 111 13.14 5.71 9.34
C THR A 111 13.96 5.23 10.54
N THR A 112 15.00 4.42 10.30
CA THR A 112 15.93 3.98 11.35
C THR A 112 16.82 5.12 11.86
N GLY A 113 17.27 6.00 10.96
CA GLY A 113 18.20 7.08 11.27
C GLY A 113 17.60 8.10 12.24
N VAL A 114 16.35 8.52 12.02
CA VAL A 114 15.67 9.52 12.86
C VAL A 114 15.49 9.02 14.30
N VAL A 115 15.21 7.73 14.49
CA VAL A 115 15.04 7.12 15.82
C VAL A 115 16.38 7.03 16.55
N VAL A 116 17.45 6.65 15.84
CA VAL A 116 18.80 6.59 16.41
C VAL A 116 19.29 7.98 16.80
N LEU A 117 19.05 8.99 15.95
CA LEU A 117 19.40 10.38 16.24
C LEU A 117 18.65 10.92 17.46
N ALA A 118 17.34 10.72 17.53
CA ALA A 118 16.52 11.11 18.67
C ALA A 118 16.99 10.42 19.98
N GLY A 119 17.31 9.13 19.92
CA GLY A 119 17.86 8.39 21.05
C GLY A 119 19.20 8.96 21.55
N ALA A 120 20.09 9.35 20.63
CA ALA A 120 21.39 9.94 20.96
C ALA A 120 21.25 11.35 21.58
N LEU A 121 20.36 12.19 21.04
CA LEU A 121 20.08 13.52 21.58
C LEU A 121 19.53 13.45 23.01
N LEU A 122 18.63 12.50 23.26
CA LEU A 122 18.07 12.25 24.59
C LEU A 122 19.11 11.72 25.58
N GLU A 123 20.03 10.86 25.14
CA GLU A 123 21.14 10.40 25.97
C GLU A 123 22.07 11.55 26.37
N GLN A 124 22.44 12.43 25.43
CA GLN A 124 23.24 13.61 25.75
C GLN A 124 22.48 14.62 26.63
N ALA A 125 21.16 14.71 26.46
CA ALA A 125 20.33 15.54 27.34
C ALA A 125 20.34 15.02 28.80
N ALA A 126 20.40 13.70 29.03
CA ALA A 126 20.53 13.16 30.38
C ALA A 126 21.80 13.65 31.09
N ASP A 127 22.94 13.66 30.39
CA ASP A 127 24.21 14.14 30.94
C ASP A 127 24.17 15.63 31.29
N LEU A 128 23.45 16.43 30.51
CA LEU A 128 23.26 17.87 30.78
C LEU A 128 22.31 18.11 31.96
N ILE A 129 21.26 17.30 32.10
CA ILE A 129 20.34 17.35 33.24
C ILE A 129 21.09 16.98 34.53
N ASP A 130 22.00 16.01 34.47
CA ASP A 130 22.83 15.62 35.62
C ASP A 130 23.81 16.70 36.07
N LYS A 131 24.21 17.58 35.15
CA LYS A 131 24.97 18.80 35.45
C LYS A 131 24.11 19.95 36.00
N GLY A 132 22.80 19.73 36.16
CA GLY A 132 21.87 20.72 36.72
C GLY A 132 21.29 21.69 35.69
N ILE A 133 21.42 21.43 34.39
CA ILE A 133 20.83 22.28 33.34
C ILE A 133 19.33 21.96 33.22
N HIS A 134 18.50 23.01 33.17
CA HIS A 134 17.05 22.85 33.08
C HIS A 134 16.63 22.28 31.71
N PRO A 135 15.78 21.23 31.64
CA PRO A 135 15.39 20.57 30.39
C PRO A 135 14.85 21.50 29.30
N ILE A 136 14.06 22.50 29.67
CA ILE A 136 13.51 23.49 28.72
C ILE A 136 14.64 24.25 27.99
N ARG A 137 15.71 24.64 28.71
CA ARG A 137 16.85 25.33 28.06
C ARG A 137 17.62 24.42 27.11
N ILE A 138 17.62 23.11 27.36
CA ILE A 138 18.24 22.13 26.47
C ILE A 138 17.40 22.02 25.19
N ALA A 139 16.06 21.96 25.32
CA ALA A 139 15.16 21.94 24.18
C ALA A 139 15.33 23.20 23.30
N ASP A 140 15.26 24.40 23.89
CA ASP A 140 15.47 25.66 23.17
C ASP A 140 16.86 25.71 22.47
N GLY A 141 17.87 25.14 23.10
CA GLY A 141 19.22 25.04 22.54
C GLY A 141 19.33 24.05 21.38
N TYR A 142 18.60 22.94 21.44
CA TYR A 142 18.53 21.96 20.34
C TYR A 142 17.78 22.52 19.13
N ASP A 143 16.71 23.30 19.34
CA ASP A 143 15.99 23.95 18.23
C ASP A 143 16.90 24.94 17.49
N GLN A 144 17.65 25.78 18.21
CA GLN A 144 18.63 26.68 17.61
C GLN A 144 19.77 25.94 16.89
N ALA A 145 20.23 24.82 17.46
CA ALA A 145 21.26 23.99 16.83
C ALA A 145 20.74 23.31 15.54
N CYS A 146 19.46 22.94 15.51
CA CYS A 146 18.79 22.38 14.34
C CYS A 146 18.80 23.38 13.19
N ASP A 147 18.39 24.63 13.43
CA ASP A 147 18.37 25.68 12.40
C ASP A 147 19.76 25.90 11.78
N ILE A 148 20.81 25.92 12.61
CA ILE A 148 22.19 26.07 12.14
C ILE A 148 22.63 24.84 11.33
N ALA A 149 22.28 23.64 11.78
CA ALA A 149 22.63 22.40 11.08
C ALA A 149 21.94 22.30 9.72
N VAL A 150 20.67 22.69 9.61
CA VAL A 150 19.93 22.72 8.34
C VAL A 150 20.52 23.75 7.38
N ALA A 151 20.83 24.96 7.86
CA ALA A 151 21.46 25.99 7.04
C ALA A 151 22.85 25.56 6.52
N GLU A 152 23.59 24.80 7.33
CA GLU A 152 24.89 24.25 6.93
C GLU A 152 24.74 23.09 5.92
N LEU A 153 23.71 22.25 6.07
CA LEU A 153 23.39 21.21 5.08
C LEU A 153 23.02 21.82 3.73
N ASP A 154 22.23 22.89 3.71
CA ASP A 154 21.90 23.63 2.49
C ASP A 154 23.17 24.16 1.80
N ARG A 155 24.17 24.60 2.58
CA ARG A 155 25.45 25.09 2.07
C ARG A 155 26.35 23.99 1.51
N ILE A 156 26.26 22.78 2.06
CA ILE A 156 27.07 21.62 1.65
C ILE A 156 26.41 20.85 0.49
N SER A 157 25.08 20.93 0.37
CA SER A 157 24.33 20.22 -0.67
C SER A 157 24.75 20.63 -2.09
N ASP A 158 24.87 19.63 -2.96
CA ASP A 158 25.12 19.82 -4.39
C ASP A 158 23.83 19.55 -5.15
N THR A 159 23.45 20.43 -6.08
CA THR A 159 22.27 20.20 -6.92
C THR A 159 22.59 19.23 -8.04
N ILE A 160 21.78 18.18 -8.17
CA ILE A 160 21.87 17.19 -9.23
C ILE A 160 20.86 17.53 -10.33
N ASP A 161 21.37 17.95 -11.48
CA ASP A 161 20.55 18.04 -12.68
C ASP A 161 20.24 16.63 -13.20
N PHE A 162 18.96 16.38 -13.49
CA PHE A 162 18.51 15.18 -14.17
C PHE A 162 17.58 15.56 -15.32
N THR A 163 17.63 14.80 -16.40
CA THR A 163 16.69 14.90 -17.53
C THR A 163 16.07 13.55 -17.79
N LYS A 164 14.97 13.49 -18.57
CA LYS A 164 14.35 12.21 -18.97
C LYS A 164 15.33 11.25 -19.65
N THR A 165 16.42 11.76 -20.24
CA THR A 165 17.46 11.01 -20.93
C THR A 165 18.69 10.73 -20.06
N GLU A 166 18.96 11.55 -19.04
CA GLU A 166 20.11 11.40 -18.15
C GLU A 166 19.65 11.03 -16.75
N THR A 167 19.45 9.72 -16.55
CA THR A 167 18.92 9.13 -15.33
C THR A 167 20.01 8.52 -14.44
N ALA A 168 21.27 8.57 -14.88
CA ALA A 168 22.39 7.87 -14.23
C ALA A 168 22.58 8.30 -12.76
N ASN A 169 22.37 9.57 -12.44
CA ASN A 169 22.48 10.05 -11.06
C ASN A 169 21.29 9.59 -10.20
N LEU A 170 20.06 9.60 -10.75
CA LEU A 170 18.88 9.05 -10.05
C LEU A 170 19.06 7.56 -9.73
N VAL A 171 19.61 6.79 -10.69
CA VAL A 171 19.90 5.36 -10.49
C VAL A 171 20.95 5.16 -9.39
N LYS A 172 21.99 6.00 -9.32
CA LYS A 172 22.97 5.94 -8.22
C LYS A 172 22.32 6.19 -6.86
N VAL A 173 21.41 7.15 -6.77
CA VAL A 173 20.71 7.44 -5.51
C VAL A 173 19.81 6.28 -5.11
N ALA A 174 18.99 5.77 -6.03
CA ALA A 174 18.13 4.61 -5.78
C ALA A 174 18.96 3.37 -5.37
N ARG A 175 20.13 3.18 -6.00
CA ARG A 175 21.08 2.11 -5.66
C ARG A 175 21.59 2.23 -4.23
N THR A 176 21.89 3.43 -3.75
CA THR A 176 22.32 3.66 -2.37
C THR A 176 21.22 3.28 -1.38
N SER A 177 19.96 3.69 -1.62
CA SER A 177 18.83 3.36 -0.73
C SER A 177 18.51 1.86 -0.71
N LEU A 178 18.69 1.16 -1.84
CA LEU A 178 18.50 -0.29 -1.93
C LEU A 178 19.68 -1.11 -1.36
N GLY A 179 20.83 -0.48 -1.15
CA GLY A 179 22.08 -1.16 -0.80
C GLY A 179 22.08 -1.84 0.57
N SER A 180 21.27 -1.36 1.51
CA SER A 180 21.13 -1.91 2.87
C SER A 180 20.08 -3.02 3.02
N LYS A 181 19.41 -3.41 1.94
CA LYS A 181 18.23 -4.29 2.00
C LYS A 181 18.49 -5.64 1.37
N ILE A 182 17.56 -6.58 1.54
CA ILE A 182 17.66 -7.94 0.97
C ILE A 182 17.80 -7.92 -0.57
N VAL A 183 17.31 -6.85 -1.20
CA VAL A 183 17.37 -6.59 -2.65
C VAL A 183 18.78 -6.22 -3.12
N SER A 184 19.76 -6.09 -2.22
CA SER A 184 21.15 -5.75 -2.54
C SER A 184 21.83 -6.70 -3.54
N LYS A 185 21.31 -7.92 -3.77
CA LYS A 185 21.83 -8.78 -4.85
C LYS A 185 21.42 -8.29 -6.26
N ALA A 186 20.23 -7.73 -6.40
CA ALA A 186 19.64 -7.31 -7.68
C ALA A 186 19.37 -5.80 -7.73
N HIS A 187 20.06 -5.00 -6.91
CA HIS A 187 19.76 -3.59 -6.74
C HIS A 187 19.91 -2.77 -8.02
N ASP A 188 20.77 -3.17 -8.97
CA ASP A 188 20.93 -2.46 -10.24
C ASP A 188 19.64 -2.53 -11.08
N GLN A 189 18.99 -3.70 -11.13
CA GLN A 189 17.71 -3.87 -11.82
C GLN A 189 16.59 -3.12 -11.10
N PHE A 190 16.50 -3.24 -9.78
CA PHE A 190 15.48 -2.56 -8.99
C PHE A 190 15.63 -1.03 -9.03
N ALA A 191 16.86 -0.51 -9.04
CA ALA A 191 17.12 0.92 -9.17
C ALA A 191 16.65 1.45 -10.52
N ASN A 192 16.95 0.74 -11.62
CA ASN A 192 16.46 1.12 -12.95
C ASN A 192 14.93 1.07 -13.02
N ILE A 193 14.30 0.02 -12.47
CA ILE A 193 12.84 -0.11 -12.43
C ILE A 193 12.19 1.03 -11.63
N ALA A 194 12.74 1.38 -10.47
CA ALA A 194 12.21 2.46 -9.63
C ALA A 194 12.28 3.81 -10.37
N VAL A 195 13.41 4.10 -11.01
CA VAL A 195 13.60 5.35 -11.77
C VAL A 195 12.69 5.41 -12.98
N ASP A 196 12.60 4.32 -13.77
CA ASP A 196 11.73 4.25 -14.94
C ASP A 196 10.24 4.36 -14.56
N ALA A 197 9.84 3.75 -13.44
CA ALA A 197 8.48 3.85 -12.91
C ALA A 197 8.15 5.29 -12.53
N VAL A 198 9.00 5.96 -11.73
CA VAL A 198 8.77 7.34 -11.30
C VAL A 198 8.76 8.28 -12.50
N LEU A 199 9.70 8.19 -13.42
CA LEU A 199 9.76 9.07 -14.61
C LEU A 199 8.59 8.88 -15.58
N SER A 200 7.97 7.69 -15.59
CA SER A 200 6.77 7.44 -16.40
C SER A 200 5.53 8.14 -15.84
N VAL A 201 5.47 8.31 -14.52
CA VAL A 201 4.31 8.91 -13.81
C VAL A 201 4.52 10.40 -13.53
N ALA A 202 5.77 10.82 -13.32
CA ALA A 202 6.16 12.15 -12.89
C ALA A 202 5.67 13.24 -13.85
N ASP A 203 5.04 14.25 -13.28
CA ASP A 203 4.77 15.50 -13.95
C ASP A 203 5.93 16.46 -13.67
N LEU A 204 6.81 16.64 -14.67
CA LEU A 204 8.01 17.47 -14.52
C LEU A 204 7.70 18.96 -14.42
N GLU A 205 6.54 19.41 -14.90
CA GLU A 205 6.14 20.82 -14.79
C GLU A 205 5.68 21.13 -13.37
N ARG A 206 4.90 20.21 -12.78
CA ARG A 206 4.43 20.33 -11.39
C ARG A 206 5.47 19.88 -10.36
N LYS A 207 6.52 19.18 -10.79
CA LYS A 207 7.50 18.49 -9.92
C LYS A 207 6.82 17.59 -8.89
N ASP A 208 5.81 16.85 -9.33
CA ASP A 208 5.03 15.98 -8.44
C ASP A 208 4.90 14.57 -9.01
N VAL A 209 4.87 13.61 -8.11
CA VAL A 209 4.76 12.18 -8.43
C VAL A 209 3.63 11.62 -7.58
N ASP A 210 2.59 11.15 -8.27
CA ASP A 210 1.45 10.52 -7.64
C ASP A 210 1.70 9.01 -7.50
N PHE A 211 1.79 8.53 -6.26
CA PHE A 211 2.02 7.13 -5.99
C PHE A 211 0.80 6.24 -6.24
N GLU A 212 -0.41 6.81 -6.29
CA GLU A 212 -1.61 6.02 -6.60
C GLU A 212 -1.54 5.42 -8.01
N LEU A 213 -0.75 6.03 -8.90
CA LEU A 213 -0.53 5.57 -10.28
C LEU A 213 0.55 4.48 -10.41
N ILE A 214 1.31 4.21 -9.34
CA ILE A 214 2.35 3.18 -9.31
C ILE A 214 1.85 2.01 -8.44
N LYS A 215 1.41 0.92 -9.10
CA LYS A 215 1.04 -0.30 -8.39
C LYS A 215 2.29 -1.17 -8.17
N VAL A 216 2.58 -1.56 -6.93
CA VAL A 216 3.60 -2.57 -6.66
C VAL A 216 2.90 -3.87 -6.29
N ASP A 217 2.89 -4.81 -7.22
CA ASP A 217 2.33 -6.14 -7.00
C ASP A 217 3.44 -7.19 -6.92
N GLY A 218 3.15 -8.35 -6.36
CA GLY A 218 4.15 -9.39 -6.25
C GLY A 218 3.58 -10.72 -5.85
N LYS A 219 4.17 -11.76 -6.43
CA LYS A 219 3.66 -13.13 -6.41
C LYS A 219 4.81 -14.10 -6.22
N VAL A 220 4.57 -15.11 -5.40
CA VAL A 220 5.56 -16.13 -5.06
C VAL A 220 5.97 -16.92 -6.31
N GLY A 221 7.25 -17.25 -6.37
CA GLY A 221 7.86 -18.06 -7.41
C GLY A 221 8.96 -17.32 -8.17
N GLY A 222 9.88 -18.08 -8.76
CA GLY A 222 11.05 -17.53 -9.43
C GLY A 222 12.07 -16.92 -8.45
N SER A 223 12.87 -16.02 -8.98
CA SER A 223 13.92 -15.27 -8.28
C SER A 223 13.60 -13.77 -8.24
N LEU A 224 14.33 -13.02 -7.42
CA LEU A 224 14.21 -11.56 -7.38
C LEU A 224 14.56 -10.91 -8.72
N GLU A 225 15.42 -11.53 -9.51
CA GLU A 225 15.88 -11.07 -10.84
C GLU A 225 14.78 -11.16 -11.90
N ASP A 226 13.72 -11.95 -11.66
CA ASP A 226 12.56 -12.05 -12.56
C ASP A 226 11.57 -10.87 -12.39
N THR A 227 11.90 -9.89 -11.55
CA THR A 227 11.08 -8.70 -11.30
C THR A 227 11.07 -7.79 -12.52
N LEU A 228 9.89 -7.34 -12.94
CA LEU A 228 9.71 -6.61 -14.19
C LEU A 228 8.80 -5.39 -14.02
N LEU A 229 9.08 -4.34 -14.80
CA LEU A 229 8.24 -3.15 -14.92
C LEU A 229 7.26 -3.34 -16.07
N VAL A 230 5.97 -3.34 -15.77
CA VAL A 230 4.91 -3.32 -16.78
C VAL A 230 4.40 -1.89 -16.94
N LYS A 231 4.48 -1.37 -18.17
CA LYS A 231 3.86 -0.11 -18.57
C LYS A 231 2.36 -0.33 -18.80
N GLY A 232 1.63 -0.46 -17.71
CA GLY A 232 0.21 -0.76 -17.68
C GLY A 232 -0.21 -1.37 -16.34
N VAL A 233 -1.21 -2.24 -16.37
CA VAL A 233 -1.81 -2.80 -15.15
C VAL A 233 -1.73 -4.32 -15.16
N ILE A 234 -1.33 -4.88 -14.01
CA ILE A 234 -1.40 -6.31 -13.75
C ILE A 234 -2.53 -6.57 -12.75
N VAL A 235 -3.31 -7.60 -13.07
CA VAL A 235 -4.43 -8.05 -12.25
C VAL A 235 -4.21 -9.52 -11.92
N ASP A 236 -4.34 -9.89 -10.65
CA ASP A 236 -4.23 -11.28 -10.22
C ASP A 236 -5.53 -12.06 -10.49
N LYS A 237 -5.90 -12.12 -11.78
CA LYS A 237 -7.05 -12.82 -12.33
C LYS A 237 -6.70 -13.45 -13.67
N ASP A 238 -7.37 -14.56 -13.95
CA ASP A 238 -7.39 -15.26 -15.22
C ASP A 238 -8.61 -14.84 -16.06
N PHE A 239 -8.60 -15.25 -17.33
CA PHE A 239 -9.81 -15.17 -18.13
C PHE A 239 -10.89 -16.08 -17.54
N SER A 240 -12.14 -15.64 -17.62
CA SER A 240 -13.23 -16.28 -16.89
C SER A 240 -13.54 -17.72 -17.35
N HIS A 241 -13.17 -18.08 -18.58
CA HIS A 241 -13.32 -19.43 -19.11
C HIS A 241 -12.01 -19.93 -19.77
N PRO A 242 -11.56 -21.19 -19.52
CA PRO A 242 -10.27 -21.70 -20.04
C PRO A 242 -10.14 -21.76 -21.57
N GLN A 243 -11.26 -21.82 -22.30
CA GLN A 243 -11.29 -21.80 -23.76
C GLN A 243 -11.26 -20.38 -24.36
N MET A 244 -11.29 -19.33 -23.54
CA MET A 244 -11.11 -17.97 -24.03
C MET A 244 -9.68 -17.79 -24.56
N PRO A 245 -9.47 -16.90 -25.54
CA PRO A 245 -8.15 -16.61 -26.05
C PRO A 245 -7.24 -16.06 -24.95
N SER A 246 -6.01 -16.57 -24.87
CA SER A 246 -5.01 -16.11 -23.89
C SER A 246 -4.40 -14.75 -24.24
N GLU A 247 -4.63 -14.23 -25.44
CA GLU A 247 -4.14 -12.94 -25.91
C GLU A 247 -5.22 -12.24 -26.74
N VAL A 248 -5.44 -10.97 -26.44
CA VAL A 248 -6.33 -10.06 -27.18
C VAL A 248 -5.50 -8.85 -27.62
N ARG A 249 -5.44 -8.61 -28.93
CA ARG A 249 -4.75 -7.46 -29.54
C ARG A 249 -5.75 -6.35 -29.88
N ASP A 250 -5.28 -5.10 -29.85
CA ASP A 250 -6.08 -3.89 -30.05
C ASP A 250 -7.32 -3.89 -29.14
N ALA A 251 -7.07 -4.06 -27.85
CA ALA A 251 -8.08 -4.26 -26.82
C ALA A 251 -8.91 -2.98 -26.57
N LYS A 252 -10.19 -3.03 -26.93
CA LYS A 252 -11.25 -2.10 -26.52
C LYS A 252 -11.97 -2.66 -25.32
N ILE A 253 -11.64 -2.14 -24.16
CA ILE A 253 -11.99 -2.70 -22.85
C ILE A 253 -13.25 -2.02 -22.32
N ALA A 254 -14.30 -2.80 -22.08
CA ALA A 254 -15.47 -2.38 -21.33
C ALA A 254 -15.22 -2.57 -19.83
N ILE A 255 -15.13 -1.46 -19.10
CA ILE A 255 -14.90 -1.45 -17.66
C ILE A 255 -16.24 -1.33 -16.95
N LEU A 256 -16.71 -2.43 -16.34
CA LEU A 256 -18.06 -2.58 -15.83
C LEU A 256 -18.07 -2.78 -14.31
N THR A 257 -18.92 -2.04 -13.61
CA THR A 257 -19.24 -2.31 -12.19
C THR A 257 -20.57 -3.01 -12.00
N CYS A 258 -21.33 -3.27 -13.07
CA CYS A 258 -22.47 -4.17 -13.04
C CYS A 258 -22.04 -5.62 -13.26
N ALA A 259 -22.73 -6.56 -12.60
CA ALA A 259 -22.59 -7.98 -12.88
C ALA A 259 -23.33 -8.35 -14.17
N PHE A 260 -22.80 -9.32 -14.92
CA PHE A 260 -23.58 -10.04 -15.91
C PHE A 260 -24.51 -11.00 -15.16
N GLU A 261 -25.68 -10.50 -14.75
CA GLU A 261 -26.74 -11.29 -14.14
C GLU A 261 -28.11 -10.78 -14.59
N PRO A 262 -29.15 -11.61 -14.58
CA PRO A 262 -30.51 -11.15 -14.83
C PRO A 262 -30.87 -10.07 -13.81
N PRO A 263 -31.61 -9.02 -14.20
CA PRO A 263 -31.89 -7.89 -13.33
C PRO A 263 -32.72 -8.33 -12.13
N LYS A 264 -32.07 -8.43 -10.96
CA LYS A 264 -32.72 -8.68 -9.68
C LYS A 264 -33.07 -7.36 -9.01
N PRO A 265 -34.32 -7.16 -8.53
CA PRO A 265 -34.62 -5.99 -7.72
C PRO A 265 -33.77 -6.02 -6.43
N LYS A 266 -33.25 -4.86 -6.02
CA LYS A 266 -32.42 -4.73 -4.82
C LYS A 266 -33.17 -5.02 -3.51
N THR A 267 -34.50 -5.07 -3.57
CA THR A 267 -35.36 -5.44 -2.45
C THR A 267 -35.52 -6.95 -2.36
N LYS A 268 -35.84 -7.46 -1.16
CA LYS A 268 -36.19 -8.87 -0.99
C LYS A 268 -37.39 -9.19 -1.87
N HIS A 269 -37.18 -9.96 -2.93
CA HIS A 269 -38.22 -10.47 -3.80
C HIS A 269 -38.32 -11.98 -3.63
N LYS A 270 -39.55 -12.50 -3.67
CA LYS A 270 -39.82 -13.93 -3.76
C LYS A 270 -40.52 -14.14 -5.09
N LEU A 271 -39.93 -14.98 -5.92
CA LEU A 271 -40.51 -15.36 -7.20
C LEU A 271 -41.21 -16.69 -6.99
N GLU A 272 -42.54 -16.66 -6.92
CA GLU A 272 -43.36 -17.87 -6.75
C GLU A 272 -43.67 -18.44 -8.12
N ILE A 273 -43.17 -19.64 -8.40
CA ILE A 273 -43.37 -20.34 -9.67
C ILE A 273 -44.42 -21.42 -9.41
N THR A 274 -45.59 -21.28 -10.02
CA THR A 274 -46.73 -22.20 -9.78
C THR A 274 -46.81 -23.33 -10.79
N SER A 275 -46.27 -23.13 -12.01
CA SER A 275 -46.33 -24.12 -13.09
C SER A 275 -44.96 -24.40 -13.73
N VAL A 276 -44.84 -25.58 -14.34
CA VAL A 276 -43.63 -25.98 -15.10
C VAL A 276 -43.43 -25.10 -16.34
N GLU A 277 -44.51 -24.60 -16.93
CA GLU A 277 -44.45 -23.70 -18.09
C GLU A 277 -43.88 -22.32 -17.71
N GLU A 278 -44.25 -21.78 -16.55
CA GLU A 278 -43.66 -20.54 -16.02
C GLU A 278 -42.16 -20.69 -15.75
N PHE A 279 -41.74 -21.85 -15.23
CA PHE A 279 -40.32 -22.14 -15.03
C PHE A 279 -39.54 -22.10 -16.36
N LYS A 280 -40.08 -22.73 -17.42
CA LYS A 280 -39.47 -22.68 -18.76
C LYS A 280 -39.44 -21.27 -19.35
N LYS A 281 -40.50 -20.48 -19.14
CA LYS A 281 -40.55 -19.07 -19.57
C LYS A 281 -39.49 -18.23 -18.86
N LEU A 282 -39.30 -18.43 -17.55
CA LEU A 282 -38.28 -17.74 -16.77
C LEU A 282 -36.88 -18.07 -17.29
N GLN A 283 -36.59 -19.34 -17.55
CA GLN A 283 -35.30 -19.77 -18.08
C GLN A 283 -35.01 -19.15 -19.46
N ASN A 284 -36.00 -19.12 -20.35
CA ASN A 284 -35.86 -18.46 -21.65
C ASN A 284 -35.65 -16.94 -21.50
N TYR A 285 -36.38 -16.30 -20.58
CA TYR A 285 -36.23 -14.88 -20.29
C TYR A 285 -34.84 -14.53 -19.75
N GLU A 286 -34.30 -15.32 -18.83
CA GLU A 286 -32.94 -15.14 -18.33
C GLU A 286 -31.91 -15.22 -19.46
N ARG A 287 -32.02 -16.26 -20.31
CA ARG A 287 -31.13 -16.44 -21.45
C ARG A 287 -31.24 -15.29 -22.47
N GLU A 288 -32.44 -14.84 -22.80
CA GLU A 288 -32.66 -13.70 -23.71
C GLU A 288 -32.06 -12.42 -23.15
N LYS A 289 -32.27 -12.14 -21.85
CA LYS A 289 -31.71 -10.96 -21.18
C LYS A 289 -30.18 -10.98 -21.16
N PHE A 290 -29.57 -12.14 -20.96
CA PHE A 290 -28.13 -12.29 -21.07
C PHE A 290 -27.61 -11.99 -22.47
N ILE A 291 -28.27 -12.54 -23.49
CA ILE A 291 -27.89 -12.29 -24.89
C ILE A 291 -28.03 -10.80 -25.22
N GLU A 292 -29.08 -10.13 -24.75
CA GLU A 292 -29.27 -8.68 -24.89
C GLU A 292 -28.11 -7.89 -24.27
N MET A 293 -27.69 -8.22 -23.05
CA MET A 293 -26.55 -7.56 -22.39
C MET A 293 -25.24 -7.77 -23.16
N ILE A 294 -24.97 -8.98 -23.64
CA ILE A 294 -23.77 -9.28 -24.42
C ILE A 294 -23.79 -8.53 -25.75
N GLN A 295 -24.96 -8.45 -26.40
CA GLN A 295 -25.12 -7.72 -27.65
C GLN A 295 -24.88 -6.23 -27.46
N GLN A 296 -25.40 -5.62 -26.38
CA GLN A 296 -25.13 -4.22 -26.03
C GLN A 296 -23.62 -3.94 -25.91
N VAL A 297 -22.87 -4.85 -25.26
CA VAL A 297 -21.40 -4.71 -25.16
C VAL A 297 -20.73 -4.80 -26.53
N LYS A 298 -21.15 -5.75 -27.37
CA LYS A 298 -20.61 -5.90 -28.73
C LYS A 298 -20.96 -4.74 -29.65
N ASP A 299 -22.15 -4.19 -29.55
CA ASP A 299 -22.62 -3.07 -30.39
C ASP A 299 -21.76 -1.83 -30.16
N THR A 300 -21.17 -1.68 -28.97
CA THR A 300 -20.19 -0.62 -28.70
C THR A 300 -18.81 -0.85 -29.35
N GLY A 301 -18.54 -2.06 -29.85
CA GLY A 301 -17.26 -2.45 -30.43
C GLY A 301 -16.21 -2.88 -29.41
N ALA A 302 -16.60 -3.19 -28.16
CA ALA A 302 -15.71 -3.73 -27.15
C ALA A 302 -15.29 -5.17 -27.47
N ASN A 303 -14.03 -5.51 -27.21
CA ASN A 303 -13.50 -6.86 -27.41
C ASN A 303 -13.06 -7.55 -26.11
N LEU A 304 -13.11 -6.85 -24.98
CA LEU A 304 -12.84 -7.41 -23.66
C LEU A 304 -13.78 -6.78 -22.64
N ALA A 305 -14.40 -7.59 -21.78
CA ALA A 305 -15.21 -7.11 -20.67
C ALA A 305 -14.52 -7.36 -19.33
N ILE A 306 -14.30 -6.31 -18.55
CA ILE A 306 -13.75 -6.41 -17.19
C ILE A 306 -14.84 -6.03 -16.20
N CYS A 307 -15.20 -6.96 -15.32
CA CYS A 307 -16.27 -6.79 -14.35
C CYS A 307 -15.74 -6.78 -12.92
N GLN A 308 -16.24 -5.84 -12.11
CA GLN A 308 -15.97 -5.81 -10.67
C GLN A 308 -16.55 -7.03 -9.96
N TRP A 309 -17.80 -7.36 -10.28
CA TRP A 309 -18.51 -8.47 -9.69
C TRP A 309 -18.33 -9.76 -10.48
N GLY A 310 -18.55 -10.87 -9.79
CA GLY A 310 -18.70 -12.17 -10.44
C GLY A 310 -19.93 -12.24 -11.34
N PHE A 311 -19.94 -13.28 -12.15
CA PHE A 311 -21.11 -13.71 -12.91
C PHE A 311 -21.11 -15.24 -13.03
N ASP A 312 -22.30 -15.79 -13.27
CA ASP A 312 -22.55 -17.23 -13.27
C ASP A 312 -21.90 -17.97 -14.45
N ASP A 313 -21.72 -19.29 -14.31
CA ASP A 313 -21.06 -20.12 -15.33
C ASP A 313 -21.84 -20.19 -16.66
N GLU A 314 -23.18 -20.04 -16.62
CA GLU A 314 -24.00 -19.94 -17.82
C GLU A 314 -23.69 -18.65 -18.62
N ALA A 315 -23.57 -17.52 -17.92
CA ALA A 315 -23.19 -16.25 -18.53
C ALA A 315 -21.79 -16.33 -19.15
N ASN A 316 -20.86 -16.99 -18.45
CA ASN A 316 -19.51 -17.32 -18.94
C ASN A 316 -19.52 -18.08 -20.26
N HIS A 317 -20.35 -19.13 -20.36
CA HIS A 317 -20.47 -19.92 -21.58
C HIS A 317 -21.08 -19.10 -22.73
N LEU A 318 -22.08 -18.27 -22.44
CA LEU A 318 -22.70 -17.39 -23.42
C LEU A 318 -21.72 -16.32 -23.93
N LEU A 319 -20.90 -15.74 -23.05
CA LEU A 319 -19.83 -14.80 -23.41
C LEU A 319 -18.81 -15.45 -24.35
N LEU A 320 -18.42 -16.69 -24.06
CA LEU A 320 -17.51 -17.48 -24.90
C LEU A 320 -18.12 -17.78 -26.29
N GLN A 321 -19.36 -18.27 -26.35
CA GLN A 321 -20.04 -18.52 -27.64
C GLN A 321 -20.13 -17.26 -28.50
N ASN A 322 -20.21 -16.11 -27.84
CA ASN A 322 -20.23 -14.81 -28.46
C ASN A 322 -18.83 -14.26 -28.76
N GLY A 323 -17.75 -14.94 -28.40
CA GLY A 323 -16.38 -14.48 -28.67
C GLY A 323 -16.04 -13.18 -27.93
N LEU A 324 -16.62 -12.95 -26.74
CA LEU A 324 -16.28 -11.82 -25.87
C LEU A 324 -15.55 -12.36 -24.62
N PRO A 325 -14.20 -12.28 -24.59
CA PRO A 325 -13.42 -12.56 -23.39
C PRO A 325 -13.87 -11.69 -22.23
N ALA A 326 -13.90 -12.27 -21.03
CA ALA A 326 -14.30 -11.56 -19.84
C ALA A 326 -13.43 -11.89 -18.62
N VAL A 327 -13.36 -10.94 -17.70
CA VAL A 327 -12.65 -11.06 -16.43
C VAL A 327 -13.63 -10.74 -15.32
N ARG A 328 -13.68 -11.60 -14.29
CA ARG A 328 -14.60 -11.49 -13.16
C ARG A 328 -13.85 -11.20 -11.87
N TRP A 329 -14.55 -10.62 -10.89
CA TRP A 329 -14.03 -10.36 -9.54
C TRP A 329 -12.81 -9.43 -9.49
N VAL A 330 -12.77 -8.39 -10.32
CA VAL A 330 -11.68 -7.41 -10.27
C VAL A 330 -11.88 -6.45 -9.09
N GLY A 331 -10.81 -6.16 -8.36
CA GLY A 331 -10.87 -5.28 -7.20
C GLY A 331 -11.29 -3.85 -7.57
N GLY A 332 -11.92 -3.13 -6.64
CA GLY A 332 -12.31 -1.73 -6.84
C GLY A 332 -11.12 -0.83 -7.23
N PRO A 333 -10.02 -0.82 -6.46
CA PRO A 333 -8.83 -0.04 -6.80
C PRO A 333 -8.17 -0.48 -8.13
N GLU A 334 -8.26 -1.77 -8.47
CA GLU A 334 -7.72 -2.28 -9.73
C GLU A 334 -8.52 -1.79 -10.93
N ILE A 335 -9.84 -1.72 -10.82
CA ILE A 335 -10.70 -1.15 -11.87
C ILE A 335 -10.41 0.33 -12.12
N GLU A 336 -10.15 1.08 -11.05
CA GLU A 336 -9.78 2.50 -11.15
C GLU A 336 -8.43 2.67 -11.87
N LEU A 337 -7.43 1.87 -11.48
CA LEU A 337 -6.14 1.82 -12.16
C LEU A 337 -6.27 1.45 -13.64
N ILE A 338 -7.08 0.45 -13.97
CA ILE A 338 -7.34 0.04 -15.37
C ILE A 338 -8.02 1.18 -16.14
N ALA A 339 -8.98 1.87 -15.52
CA ALA A 339 -9.66 3.01 -16.13
C ALA A 339 -8.69 4.15 -16.44
N ILE A 340 -7.81 4.49 -15.49
CA ILE A 340 -6.79 5.53 -15.68
C ILE A 340 -5.77 5.13 -16.75
N ALA A 341 -5.28 3.88 -16.73
CA ALA A 341 -4.30 3.39 -17.68
C ALA A 341 -4.85 3.37 -19.10
N THR A 342 -6.06 2.84 -19.28
CA THR A 342 -6.70 2.64 -20.60
C THR A 342 -7.44 3.89 -21.10
N ASN A 343 -7.52 4.94 -20.28
CA ASN A 343 -8.35 6.13 -20.49
C ASN A 343 -9.85 5.80 -20.70
N GLY A 344 -10.30 4.68 -20.11
CA GLY A 344 -11.69 4.24 -20.13
C GLY A 344 -12.50 4.85 -18.98
N ARG A 345 -13.83 4.88 -19.12
CA ARG A 345 -14.72 5.28 -18.01
C ARG A 345 -15.35 4.05 -17.39
N ILE A 346 -15.42 4.04 -16.06
CA ILE A 346 -16.12 3.01 -15.32
C ILE A 346 -17.63 3.14 -15.58
N VAL A 347 -18.24 2.09 -16.11
CA VAL A 347 -19.66 2.09 -16.49
C VAL A 347 -20.48 1.26 -15.49
N PRO A 348 -21.49 1.86 -14.83
CA PRO A 348 -22.30 1.17 -13.83
C PRO A 348 -23.51 0.41 -14.39
N ARG A 349 -23.93 0.69 -15.63
CA ARG A 349 -25.10 0.07 -16.28
C ARG A 349 -24.80 -0.23 -17.74
N PHE A 350 -25.26 -1.37 -18.24
CA PHE A 350 -25.06 -1.76 -19.64
C PHE A 350 -25.66 -0.75 -20.64
N GLU A 351 -26.80 -0.14 -20.32
CA GLU A 351 -27.45 0.90 -21.13
C GLU A 351 -26.61 2.17 -21.33
N ASP A 352 -25.71 2.46 -20.37
CA ASP A 352 -24.84 3.63 -20.40
C ASP A 352 -23.54 3.37 -21.18
N LEU A 353 -23.32 2.13 -21.65
CA LEU A 353 -22.13 1.75 -22.38
C LEU A 353 -22.16 2.41 -23.77
N LYS A 354 -21.14 3.21 -24.06
CA LYS A 354 -20.96 3.89 -25.34
C LYS A 354 -19.53 3.67 -25.82
N PRO A 355 -19.27 3.68 -27.14
CA PRO A 355 -17.92 3.53 -27.69
C PRO A 355 -16.89 4.51 -27.10
N GLU A 356 -17.32 5.74 -26.78
CA GLU A 356 -16.49 6.79 -26.18
C GLU A 356 -16.01 6.48 -24.76
N LYS A 357 -16.67 5.55 -24.06
CA LYS A 357 -16.35 5.18 -22.67
C LYS A 357 -15.42 3.98 -22.59
N LEU A 358 -15.13 3.32 -23.71
CA LEU A 358 -14.26 2.15 -23.73
C LEU A 358 -12.81 2.56 -23.49
N GLY A 359 -12.10 1.74 -22.72
CA GLY A 359 -10.66 1.86 -22.57
C GLY A 359 -9.94 1.30 -23.80
N SER A 360 -8.77 1.85 -24.12
CA SER A 360 -7.93 1.37 -25.22
C SER A 360 -6.59 0.85 -24.68
N ALA A 361 -6.23 -0.37 -25.07
CA ALA A 361 -4.94 -0.99 -24.79
C ALA A 361 -4.44 -1.78 -26.01
N GLY A 362 -3.13 -1.79 -26.26
CA GLY A 362 -2.56 -2.50 -27.40
C GLY A 362 -2.63 -4.02 -27.23
N VAL A 363 -2.27 -4.53 -26.06
CA VAL A 363 -2.23 -5.98 -25.80
C VAL A 363 -2.76 -6.30 -24.41
N VAL A 364 -3.69 -7.25 -24.34
CA VAL A 364 -4.08 -7.90 -23.10
C VAL A 364 -3.72 -9.37 -23.20
N ARG A 365 -2.80 -9.82 -22.36
CA ARG A 365 -2.31 -11.20 -22.38
C ARG A 365 -2.36 -11.83 -21.01
N GLU A 366 -2.62 -13.11 -21.00
CA GLU A 366 -2.54 -13.95 -19.82
C GLU A 366 -1.12 -14.47 -19.68
N MET A 367 -0.36 -13.96 -18.72
CA MET A 367 0.97 -14.46 -18.39
C MET A 367 0.85 -15.57 -17.35
N THR A 368 1.41 -16.73 -17.69
CA THR A 368 1.58 -17.83 -16.73
C THR A 368 2.95 -17.67 -16.08
N PHE A 369 3.00 -17.64 -14.75
CA PHE A 369 4.23 -17.39 -14.02
C PHE A 369 4.67 -18.62 -13.21
N GLY A 370 5.87 -19.14 -13.53
CA GLY A 370 6.49 -20.23 -12.78
C GLY A 370 5.92 -21.62 -13.07
N THR A 371 6.08 -22.54 -12.11
CA THR A 371 5.61 -23.94 -12.19
C THR A 371 4.23 -24.15 -11.57
N THR A 372 3.81 -23.26 -10.66
CA THR A 372 2.42 -23.17 -10.24
C THR A 372 1.62 -22.62 -11.42
N ARG A 373 0.54 -23.28 -11.83
CA ARG A 373 -0.30 -22.90 -13.00
C ARG A 373 -1.11 -21.61 -12.78
N GLU A 374 -0.57 -20.69 -11.98
CA GLU A 374 -1.19 -19.42 -11.69
C GLU A 374 -0.96 -18.48 -12.86
N LYS A 375 -2.05 -17.84 -13.26
CA LYS A 375 -2.09 -16.96 -14.40
C LYS A 375 -2.50 -15.58 -13.93
N MET A 376 -1.94 -14.57 -14.57
CA MET A 376 -2.32 -13.18 -14.36
C MET A 376 -2.61 -12.52 -15.68
N LEU A 377 -3.49 -11.55 -15.62
CA LEU A 377 -3.78 -10.69 -16.74
C LEU A 377 -2.82 -9.50 -16.73
N VAL A 378 -2.12 -9.31 -17.83
CA VAL A 378 -1.25 -8.17 -18.07
C VAL A 378 -1.85 -7.35 -19.19
N ILE A 379 -2.13 -6.07 -18.89
CA ILE A 379 -2.65 -5.09 -19.82
C ILE A 379 -1.49 -4.14 -20.16
N GLU A 380 -1.01 -4.19 -21.40
CA GLU A 380 0.15 -3.44 -21.90
C GLU A 380 -0.26 -2.48 -23.03
N GLU A 381 0.60 -1.50 -23.31
CA GLU A 381 0.40 -0.52 -24.38
C GLU A 381 -0.91 0.27 -24.23
N CYS A 382 -1.20 0.71 -23.01
CA CYS A 382 -2.39 1.50 -22.74
C CYS A 382 -2.28 2.91 -23.30
N ALA A 383 -3.41 3.52 -23.65
CA ALA A 383 -3.47 4.88 -24.20
C ALA A 383 -2.83 5.94 -23.28
N ASN A 384 -2.87 5.72 -21.96
CA ASN A 384 -2.21 6.55 -20.97
C ASN A 384 -1.04 5.78 -20.33
N THR A 385 0.19 6.23 -20.58
CA THR A 385 1.42 5.61 -20.04
C THR A 385 1.70 6.00 -18.58
N ARG A 386 0.84 6.81 -17.96
CA ARG A 386 1.05 7.32 -16.59
C ARG A 386 0.75 6.32 -15.48
N ALA A 387 0.11 5.19 -15.78
CA ALA A 387 -0.11 4.11 -14.82
C ALA A 387 0.89 2.99 -15.09
N VAL A 388 1.67 2.63 -14.07
CA VAL A 388 2.71 1.60 -14.17
C VAL A 388 2.56 0.60 -13.05
N THR A 389 2.84 -0.67 -13.35
CA THR A 389 2.85 -1.73 -12.35
C THR A 389 4.23 -2.34 -12.27
N VAL A 390 4.83 -2.32 -11.08
CA VAL A 390 6.04 -3.08 -10.80
C VAL A 390 5.64 -4.45 -10.28
N PHE A 391 6.10 -5.50 -10.95
CA PHE A 391 5.79 -6.88 -10.61
C PHE A 391 6.98 -7.58 -9.98
N CYS A 392 6.93 -7.69 -8.65
CA CYS A 392 7.98 -8.31 -7.85
C CYS A 392 7.82 -9.83 -7.80
N ARG A 393 8.92 -10.54 -8.10
CA ARG A 393 9.02 -12.00 -7.96
C ARG A 393 9.98 -12.35 -6.83
N GLY A 394 9.82 -13.54 -6.26
CA GLY A 394 10.65 -13.97 -5.16
C GLY A 394 10.33 -15.38 -4.68
N SER A 395 11.31 -16.03 -4.10
CA SER A 395 11.22 -17.46 -3.74
C SER A 395 10.30 -17.71 -2.55
N ASN A 396 10.09 -16.71 -1.69
CA ASN A 396 9.22 -16.80 -0.53
C ASN A 396 8.45 -15.47 -0.35
N LYS A 397 7.27 -15.54 0.27
CA LYS A 397 6.43 -14.39 0.59
C LYS A 397 7.19 -13.32 1.38
N MET A 398 7.98 -13.73 2.39
CA MET A 398 8.81 -12.79 3.18
C MET A 398 9.76 -11.95 2.32
N ILE A 399 10.38 -12.56 1.31
CA ILE A 399 11.30 -11.87 0.39
C ILE A 399 10.54 -10.90 -0.50
N ILE A 400 9.33 -11.27 -0.94
CA ILE A 400 8.49 -10.41 -1.77
C ILE A 400 8.00 -9.21 -0.97
N ASP A 401 7.48 -9.42 0.23
CA ASP A 401 6.98 -8.34 1.07
C ASP A 401 8.11 -7.35 1.41
N GLU A 402 9.32 -7.86 1.67
CA GLU A 402 10.50 -7.00 1.87
C GLU A 402 10.97 -6.31 0.59
N ALA A 403 10.91 -6.99 -0.57
CA ALA A 403 11.24 -6.37 -1.85
C ALA A 403 10.25 -5.25 -2.23
N LYS A 404 8.96 -5.43 -1.93
CA LYS A 404 7.93 -4.40 -2.12
C LYS A 404 8.23 -3.16 -1.28
N ARG A 405 8.58 -3.33 0.01
CA ARG A 405 8.99 -2.23 0.89
C ARG A 405 10.27 -1.56 0.40
N SER A 406 11.29 -2.37 0.09
CA SER A 406 12.57 -1.87 -0.43
C SER A 406 12.39 -1.01 -1.68
N LEU A 407 11.49 -1.42 -2.57
CA LEU A 407 11.14 -0.69 -3.77
C LEU A 407 10.34 0.59 -3.44
N HIS A 408 9.41 0.54 -2.48
CA HIS A 408 8.67 1.72 -2.03
C HIS A 408 9.62 2.83 -1.57
N ASP A 409 10.57 2.51 -0.71
CA ASP A 409 11.56 3.48 -0.22
C ASP A 409 12.39 4.04 -1.38
N ALA A 410 12.80 3.20 -2.34
CA ALA A 410 13.53 3.65 -3.53
C ALA A 410 12.68 4.59 -4.41
N LEU A 411 11.39 4.30 -4.57
CA LEU A 411 10.44 5.16 -5.29
C LEU A 411 10.27 6.50 -4.57
N CYS A 412 10.19 6.50 -3.23
CA CYS A 412 10.12 7.69 -2.39
C CYS A 412 11.37 8.56 -2.51
N VAL A 413 12.56 7.97 -2.46
CA VAL A 413 13.81 8.71 -2.63
C VAL A 413 13.88 9.35 -4.02
N VAL A 414 13.52 8.62 -5.09
CA VAL A 414 13.52 9.19 -6.44
C VAL A 414 12.46 10.29 -6.58
N ARG A 415 11.28 10.14 -5.96
CA ARG A 415 10.27 11.22 -5.88
C ARG A 415 10.83 12.47 -5.22
N ASN A 416 11.60 12.32 -4.14
CA ASN A 416 12.16 13.46 -3.43
C ASN A 416 13.12 14.24 -4.33
N LEU A 417 13.94 13.56 -5.14
CA LEU A 417 14.78 14.21 -6.14
C LEU A 417 13.98 14.92 -7.26
N VAL A 418 12.80 14.39 -7.61
CA VAL A 418 11.93 15.06 -8.59
C VAL A 418 11.32 16.34 -8.03
N ARG A 419 10.99 16.35 -6.73
CA ARG A 419 10.45 17.51 -6.03
C ARG A 419 11.53 18.57 -5.76
N ASP A 420 12.68 18.13 -5.27
CA ASP A 420 13.83 18.96 -4.92
C ASP A 420 15.12 18.33 -5.45
N ASN A 421 15.84 19.04 -6.31
CA ASN A 421 17.00 18.51 -7.03
C ASN A 421 18.29 18.52 -6.19
N ARG A 422 18.18 18.61 -4.86
CA ARG A 422 19.30 18.71 -3.91
C ARG A 422 19.73 17.37 -3.35
#